data_AF-A0A6C0B246-F1
#
_entry.id   AF-A0A6C0B246-F1
#
_cell.length_a   1.000
_cell.length_b   1.000
_cell.length_c   1.000
_cell.angle_alpha   90.00
_cell.angle_beta   90.00
_cell.angle_gamma   90.00
#
_symmetry.space_group_name_H-M   'P 1'
#
loop_
_entity.id
_entity.type
_entity.pdbx_description
1 polymer ?
#
loop_
_entity_poly.entity_id
_entity_poly.type
_entity_poly.pdbx_seq_one_letter_code
_entity_poly.pdbx_strand_id
1 'polypeptide(L)'
;MENVAKNTPEKVCKNIDVTVTEETEFILPNNEGYTIYSKSGCPNCILIKKFLCEKGVRQFTVNCDEYLLENKFKFLKFIESVAEQEVKLFPMIFFNGKYIGGCKESMKHYEQEEYFSDKNVF
;
A
#
# COMPACT_ATOMS: atom_id res chain seq x y z
N MET A 1 -27.18 -22.12 26.99
CA MET A 1 -25.88 -21.44 26.79
C MET A 1 -25.74 -21.25 25.30
N GLU A 2 -26.32 -20.17 24.78
CA GLU A 2 -26.40 -19.91 23.34
C GLU A 2 -25.12 -19.24 22.84
N ASN A 3 -24.67 -19.74 21.70
CA ASN A 3 -23.50 -19.29 20.96
C ASN A 3 -23.69 -17.86 20.46
N VAL A 4 -22.81 -16.94 20.88
CA VAL A 4 -22.67 -15.63 20.23
C VAL A 4 -21.73 -15.81 19.04
N ALA A 5 -22.32 -16.06 17.88
CA ALA A 5 -21.64 -15.94 16.59
C ALA A 5 -21.16 -14.48 16.45
N LYS A 6 -19.85 -14.28 16.52
CA LYS A 6 -19.20 -13.00 16.19
C LYS A 6 -19.35 -12.78 14.70
N ASN A 7 -20.44 -12.14 14.33
CA ASN A 7 -20.72 -11.68 12.98
C ASN A 7 -19.68 -10.60 12.66
N THR A 8 -18.57 -11.00 12.04
CA THR A 8 -17.53 -10.07 11.58
C THR A 8 -18.02 -9.55 10.23
N PRO A 9 -18.27 -8.24 10.07
CA PRO A 9 -18.73 -7.72 8.80
C PRO A 9 -17.67 -8.06 7.74
N GLU A 10 -18.10 -8.65 6.63
CA GLU A 10 -17.27 -8.84 5.44
C GLU A 10 -16.60 -7.51 5.11
N LYS A 11 -15.31 -7.38 5.41
CA LYS A 11 -14.52 -6.20 5.10
C LYS A 11 -14.32 -6.16 3.59
N VAL A 12 -15.26 -5.54 2.89
CA VAL A 12 -15.13 -5.27 1.46
C VAL A 12 -14.01 -4.26 1.27
N CYS A 13 -12.88 -4.73 0.77
CA CYS A 13 -11.74 -3.90 0.41
C CYS A 13 -12.11 -3.06 -0.80
N LYS A 14 -12.45 -1.80 -0.56
CA LYS A 14 -12.62 -0.81 -1.63
C LYS A 14 -11.23 -0.49 -2.16
N ASN A 15 -10.82 -1.20 -3.22
CA ASN A 15 -9.71 -0.75 -4.05
C ASN A 15 -10.18 0.55 -4.70
N ILE A 16 -9.60 1.67 -4.27
CA ILE A 16 -9.81 2.94 -4.94
C ILE A 16 -8.78 2.99 -6.06
N ASP A 17 -9.24 2.69 -7.27
CA ASP A 17 -8.49 2.99 -8.48
C ASP A 17 -8.44 4.53 -8.60
N VAL A 18 -7.25 5.09 -8.50
CA VAL A 18 -7.05 6.55 -8.53
C VAL A 18 -7.13 7.01 -9.98
N THR A 19 -8.12 7.86 -10.31
CA THR A 19 -8.22 8.56 -11.59
C THR A 19 -7.36 9.83 -11.56
N VAL A 20 -6.49 9.98 -12.56
CA VAL A 20 -5.51 11.06 -12.69
C VAL A 20 -6.21 12.38 -13.05
N THR A 21 -5.96 13.43 -12.29
CA THR A 21 -6.16 14.84 -12.70
C THR A 21 -4.82 15.37 -13.21
N GLU A 22 -4.84 15.93 -14.42
CA GLU A 22 -3.69 16.20 -15.29
C GLU A 22 -2.49 16.91 -14.62
N GLU A 23 -1.30 16.29 -14.73
CA GLU A 23 0.05 16.86 -14.98
C GLU A 23 1.22 15.88 -14.62
N THR A 24 0.95 14.69 -14.06
CA THR A 24 2.01 13.72 -13.71
C THR A 24 1.91 12.40 -14.50
N GLU A 25 3.00 12.01 -15.20
CA GLU A 25 3.16 10.74 -15.95
C GLU A 25 2.99 9.49 -15.05
N PHE A 26 3.22 9.64 -13.74
CA PHE A 26 3.09 8.57 -12.75
C PHE A 26 2.22 9.01 -11.57
N ILE A 27 1.45 8.08 -11.01
CA ILE A 27 0.60 8.34 -9.84
C ILE A 27 1.47 8.56 -8.59
N LEU A 28 1.23 9.64 -7.85
CA LEU A 28 1.86 9.95 -6.55
C LEU A 28 1.32 9.07 -5.40
N PRO A 29 2.13 8.82 -4.35
CA PRO A 29 1.65 8.13 -3.17
C PRO A 29 0.56 8.96 -2.47
N ASN A 30 -0.49 8.30 -2.00
CA ASN A 30 -1.58 8.95 -1.29
C ASN A 30 -1.12 9.45 0.09
N ASN A 31 -1.59 10.64 0.48
CA ASN A 31 -1.32 11.25 1.79
C ASN A 31 -2.11 10.63 2.94
N GLU A 32 -3.03 9.70 2.65
CA GLU A 32 -3.82 8.96 3.64
C GLU A 32 -3.72 7.46 3.40
N GLY A 33 -3.40 6.68 4.43
CA GLY A 33 -3.32 5.23 4.38
C GLY A 33 -2.14 4.70 3.57
N TYR A 34 -2.23 3.43 3.15
CA TYR A 34 -1.17 2.75 2.43
C TYR A 34 -1.28 2.98 0.92
N THR A 35 -0.17 3.29 0.25
CA THR A 35 -0.07 3.19 -1.22
C THR A 35 0.90 2.09 -1.60
N ILE A 36 0.46 1.17 -2.46
CA ILE A 36 1.18 -0.03 -2.86
C ILE A 36 1.42 0.04 -4.36
N TYR A 37 2.63 0.41 -4.75
CA TYR A 37 3.09 0.19 -6.12
C TYR A 37 3.32 -1.31 -6.29
N SER A 38 2.63 -1.89 -7.27
CA SER A 38 2.52 -3.33 -7.48
C SER A 38 2.81 -3.68 -8.94
N LYS A 39 3.27 -4.90 -9.16
CA LYS A 39 3.44 -5.51 -10.48
C LYS A 39 2.62 -6.80 -10.58
N SER A 40 2.10 -7.13 -11.75
CA SER A 40 1.45 -8.44 -11.97
C SER A 40 2.40 -9.61 -11.72
N GLY A 41 1.85 -10.70 -11.18
CA GLY A 41 2.60 -11.92 -10.87
C GLY A 41 3.56 -11.83 -9.68
N CYS A 42 3.58 -10.71 -8.95
CA CYS A 42 4.43 -10.51 -7.76
C CYS A 42 3.79 -11.12 -6.50
N PRO A 43 4.37 -12.19 -5.90
CA PRO A 43 3.77 -12.86 -4.74
C PRO A 43 3.69 -11.96 -3.50
N ASN A 44 4.75 -11.19 -3.23
CA ASN A 44 4.80 -10.25 -2.10
C ASN A 44 3.77 -9.12 -2.23
N CYS A 45 3.45 -8.71 -3.46
CA CYS A 45 2.43 -7.70 -3.74
C CYS A 45 1.03 -8.23 -3.44
N ILE A 46 0.75 -9.50 -3.78
CA ILE A 46 -0.51 -10.16 -3.43
C ILE A 46 -0.62 -10.31 -1.91
N LEU A 47 0.46 -10.77 -1.27
CA LEU A 47 0.52 -11.01 0.16
C LEU A 47 0.18 -9.76 0.97
N ILE A 48 0.85 -8.64 0.69
CA ILE A 48 0.64 -7.40 1.47
C ILE A 48 -0.75 -6.80 1.26
N LYS A 49 -1.28 -6.84 0.01
CA LYS A 49 -2.64 -6.36 -0.28
C LYS A 49 -3.68 -7.15 0.51
N LYS A 50 -3.50 -8.48 0.56
CA LYS A 50 -4.37 -9.37 1.33
C LYS A 50 -4.25 -9.07 2.83
N PHE A 51 -3.04 -8.96 3.36
CA PHE A 51 -2.80 -8.64 4.77
C PHE A 51 -3.50 -7.34 5.18
N LEU A 52 -3.25 -6.24 4.47
CA LEU A 52 -3.87 -4.94 4.79
C LEU A 52 -5.39 -4.96 4.61
N CYS A 53 -5.88 -5.70 3.61
CA CYS A 53 -7.31 -5.92 3.39
C CYS A 53 -7.98 -6.64 4.59
N GLU A 54 -7.38 -7.73 5.08
CA GLU A 54 -7.88 -8.49 6.24
C GLU A 54 -7.87 -7.63 7.53
N LYS A 55 -6.87 -6.76 7.66
CA LYS A 55 -6.82 -5.76 8.73
C LYS A 55 -7.85 -4.64 8.60
N GLY A 56 -8.43 -4.46 7.41
CA GLY A 56 -9.44 -3.43 7.15
C GLY A 56 -8.85 -2.03 7.12
N VAL A 57 -7.56 -1.90 6.82
CA VAL A 57 -6.93 -0.59 6.66
C VAL A 57 -7.11 -0.09 5.23
N ARG A 58 -7.14 1.23 5.09
CA ARG A 58 -7.22 1.89 3.78
C ARG A 58 -5.93 1.63 3.00
N GLN A 59 -6.09 1.14 1.77
CA GLN A 59 -4.99 0.93 0.84
C GLN A 59 -5.36 1.37 -0.58
N PHE A 60 -4.38 1.91 -1.28
CA PHE A 60 -4.41 2.32 -2.67
C PHE A 60 -3.40 1.46 -3.42
N THR A 61 -3.83 0.81 -4.51
CA THR A 61 -2.94 -0.02 -5.32
C THR A 61 -2.68 0.68 -6.64
N VAL A 62 -1.40 0.83 -6.99
CA VAL A 62 -0.97 1.33 -8.30
C VAL A 62 -0.37 0.15 -9.07
N ASN A 63 -1.02 -0.25 -10.17
CA ASN A 63 -0.44 -1.24 -11.06
C ASN A 63 0.62 -0.58 -11.95
N CYS A 64 1.86 -1.04 -11.86
CA CYS A 64 3.01 -0.46 -12.54
C CYS A 64 3.41 -1.24 -13.80
N ASP A 65 2.66 -2.27 -14.22
CA ASP A 65 3.02 -3.05 -15.41
C ASP A 65 3.21 -2.17 -16.65
N GLU A 66 2.31 -1.22 -16.88
CA GLU A 66 2.39 -0.26 -18.00
C GLU A 66 3.59 0.68 -17.85
N TYR A 67 3.84 1.21 -16.65
CA TYR A 67 5.01 2.06 -16.38
C TYR A 67 6.34 1.35 -16.68
N LEU A 68 6.40 0.04 -16.41
CA LEU A 68 7.57 -0.79 -16.69
C LEU A 68 7.74 -1.08 -18.19
N LEU A 69 6.64 -1.14 -18.95
CA LEU A 69 6.66 -1.36 -20.40
C LEU A 69 6.98 -0.07 -21.18
N GLU A 70 6.38 1.05 -20.80
CA GLU A 70 6.52 2.32 -21.52
C GLU A 70 7.84 3.02 -21.19
N ASN A 71 8.13 3.24 -19.90
CA ASN A 71 9.32 3.98 -19.51
C ASN A 71 9.82 3.63 -18.10
N LYS A 72 10.36 2.41 -17.97
CA LYS A 72 10.95 1.91 -16.72
C LYS A 72 11.95 2.87 -16.10
N PHE A 73 12.82 3.51 -16.89
CA PHE A 73 13.85 4.40 -16.36
C PHE A 73 13.25 5.63 -15.68
N LYS A 74 12.33 6.32 -16.37
CA LYS A 74 11.62 7.46 -15.78
C LYS A 74 10.81 7.07 -14.55
N PHE A 75 10.11 5.92 -14.61
CA PHE A 75 9.34 5.43 -13.47
C PHE A 75 10.23 5.20 -12.23
N LEU A 76 11.38 4.55 -12.40
CA LEU A 76 12.31 4.32 -11.29
C LEU A 76 12.88 5.65 -10.76
N LYS A 77 13.13 6.63 -11.63
CA LYS A 77 13.57 7.98 -11.20
C LYS A 77 12.48 8.74 -10.45
N PHE A 78 11.24 8.60 -10.88
CA PHE A 78 10.08 9.13 -10.17
C PHE A 78 9.97 8.51 -8.77
N ILE A 79 10.01 7.18 -8.67
CA ILE A 79 9.96 6.48 -7.38
C ILE A 79 11.12 6.91 -6.47
N GLU A 80 12.33 6.98 -7.01
CA GLU A 80 13.52 7.42 -6.25
C GLU A 80 13.34 8.82 -5.69
N SER A 81 12.74 9.73 -6.47
CA SER A 81 12.42 11.08 -6.04
C SER A 81 11.39 11.12 -4.90
N VAL A 82 10.33 10.30 -4.95
CA VAL A 82 9.29 10.32 -3.92
C VAL A 82 9.64 9.48 -2.69
N ALA A 83 10.50 8.46 -2.85
CA ALA A 83 10.98 7.62 -1.75
C ALA A 83 12.21 8.21 -1.04
N GLU A 84 12.80 9.26 -1.60
CA GLU A 84 14.05 9.89 -1.16
C GLU A 84 15.23 8.89 -1.05
N GLN A 85 15.14 7.77 -1.76
CA GLN A 85 16.14 6.71 -1.79
C GLN A 85 15.95 5.83 -3.03
N GLU A 86 16.99 5.08 -3.38
CA GLU A 86 16.92 4.15 -4.50
C GLU A 86 16.05 2.93 -4.16
N VAL A 87 14.94 2.75 -4.89
CA VAL A 87 14.02 1.62 -4.72
C VAL A 87 13.77 0.94 -6.08
N LYS A 88 14.03 -0.38 -6.15
CA LYS A 88 13.92 -1.16 -7.39
C LYS A 88 13.10 -2.44 -7.27
N LEU A 89 12.59 -2.73 -6.07
CA LEU A 89 11.89 -3.99 -5.77
C LEU A 89 10.42 -3.74 -5.46
N PHE A 90 9.56 -4.61 -5.99
CA PHE A 90 8.15 -4.62 -5.69
C PHE A 90 7.84 -5.58 -4.53
N PRO A 91 6.84 -5.28 -3.69
CA PRO A 91 6.06 -4.03 -3.66
C PRO A 91 6.89 -2.85 -3.12
N MET A 92 6.60 -1.64 -3.58
CA MET A 92 7.12 -0.40 -3.01
C MET A 92 5.96 0.27 -2.29
N ILE A 93 6.11 0.49 -0.99
CA ILE A 93 4.98 0.84 -0.14
C ILE A 93 5.23 2.15 0.58
N PHE A 94 4.20 2.99 0.57
CA PHE A 94 4.14 4.27 1.24
C PHE A 94 3.00 4.24 2.26
N PHE A 95 3.15 4.99 3.35
CA PHE A 95 2.10 5.28 4.30
C PHE A 95 2.03 6.79 4.51
N ASN A 96 0.86 7.37 4.29
CA ASN A 96 0.64 8.83 4.36
C ASN A 96 1.69 9.63 3.58
N GLY A 97 1.92 9.25 2.32
CA GLY A 97 2.89 9.89 1.42
C GLY A 97 4.36 9.55 1.67
N LYS A 98 4.70 8.84 2.76
CA LYS A 98 6.09 8.52 3.13
C LYS A 98 6.44 7.08 2.81
N TYR A 99 7.61 6.86 2.21
CA TYR A 99 8.09 5.52 1.92
C TYR A 99 8.40 4.76 3.21
N ILE A 100 7.88 3.53 3.32
CA ILE A 100 8.06 2.67 4.50
C ILE A 100 8.78 1.35 4.20
N GLY A 101 9.01 1.03 2.92
CA GLY A 101 9.74 -0.16 2.50
C GLY A 101 8.96 -1.11 1.60
N GLY A 102 9.26 -2.40 1.73
CA GLY A 102 8.59 -3.49 1.03
C GLY A 102 7.58 -4.21 1.91
N CYS A 103 7.27 -5.46 1.54
CA CYS A 103 6.23 -6.25 2.19
C CYS A 103 6.48 -6.47 3.69
N LYS A 104 7.71 -6.84 4.08
CA LYS A 104 8.04 -7.17 5.48
C LYS A 104 8.02 -5.92 6.35
N GLU A 105 8.61 -4.85 5.85
CA GLU A 105 8.69 -3.55 6.53
C GLU A 105 7.29 -2.99 6.76
N SER A 106 6.39 -3.16 5.77
CA SER A 106 5.01 -2.67 5.87
C SER A 106 4.16 -3.45 6.86
N MET A 107 4.33 -4.77 6.97
CA MET A 107 3.67 -5.57 8.00
C MET A 107 4.10 -5.14 9.40
N LYS A 108 5.43 -4.97 9.60
CA LYS A 108 5.98 -4.48 10.86
C LYS A 108 5.48 -3.08 11.19
N HIS A 109 5.43 -2.19 10.21
CA HIS A 109 4.90 -0.83 10.38
C HIS A 109 3.44 -0.88 10.86
N TYR A 110 2.59 -1.69 10.23
CA TYR A 110 1.20 -1.84 10.66
C TYR A 110 1.07 -2.29 12.13
N GLU A 111 1.84 -3.31 12.53
CA GLU A 111 1.85 -3.80 13.91
C GLU A 111 2.26 -2.72 14.92
N GLN A 112 3.20 -1.85 14.54
CA GLN A 112 3.61 -0.71 15.37
C GLN A 112 2.49 0.32 15.49
N GLU A 113 1.85 0.71 14.39
CA GLU A 113 0.74 1.69 14.38
C GLU A 113 -0.46 1.23 15.23
N GLU A 114 -0.83 -0.05 15.12
CA GLU A 114 -1.90 -0.64 15.94
C GLU A 114 -1.53 -0.59 17.43
N TYR A 115 -0.30 -0.96 17.77
CA TYR A 115 0.17 -0.94 19.16
C TYR A 115 0.15 0.46 19.79
N PHE A 116 0.48 1.50 19.01
CA PHE A 116 0.37 2.89 19.48
C PHE A 116 -1.07 3.36 19.60
N SER A 117 -1.96 2.89 18.72
CA SER A 117 -3.39 3.22 18.76
C SER A 117 -4.06 2.67 20.03
N ASP A 118 -3.69 1.47 20.47
CA ASP A 118 -4.21 0.85 21.70
C ASP A 118 -3.77 1.55 22.99
N LYS A 119 -2.69 2.34 22.95
CA LYS A 119 -2.10 2.98 24.15
C LYS A 119 -2.53 4.42 24.39
N ASN A 120 -3.25 5.05 23.46
CA ASN A 120 -3.78 6.41 23.63
C ASN A 120 -5.18 6.44 24.29
N VAL A 121 -5.52 5.39 25.05
CA VAL A 121 -6.81 5.24 25.76
C VAL A 121 -6.66 5.51 27.28
N PHE A 122 -5.72 6.37 27.69
CA PHE A 122 -5.52 6.76 29.09
C PHE A 122 -5.79 8.24 29.31
#